data_AF-A0A510KTF8-F1
#
_entry.id   AF-A0A510KTF8-F1
#
_cell.length_a   1.000
_cell.length_b   1.000
_cell.length_c   1.000
_cell.angle_alpha   90.00
_cell.angle_beta   90.00
_cell.angle_gamma   90.00
#
_symmetry.space_group_name_H-M   'P 1'
#
loop_
_entity.id
_entity.type
_entity.pdbx_description
1 polymer ?
#
loop_
_entity_poly.entity_id
_entity_poly.type
_entity_poly.pdbx_seq_one_letter_code
_entity_poly.pdbx_strand_id
1 'polypeptide(L)'
;MLKKIILGILIFSSIGVAQTNKEIIDAGNERQKMVFDKNFNSTKDRTAVANSNYTEVMTTLYNENRAYFDKEFARLSGNRRSNFRTMYAYYSDYVVEYRKFLQNAFGAFLADVGDFQSYAYTNNYLLLETFNLNMNTYLEAEKDGKTVDENINAIYDYLYSAGDKIDKEEYKKMPVSRMQAIVNEEYDKLEKLLDIRGNEGKGMKKAATTSKSSLKKIRKSYNNYDKWFDDYVNTSSLSYENKEKLKKIVKFETISNIKFVIQAIEKETDK
;
A
#
# COMPACT_ATOMS: atom_id res chain seq x y z
N MET A 1 26.31 5.71 2.46
CA MET A 1 25.98 6.35 1.17
C MET A 1 25.11 5.42 0.33
N LEU A 2 23.85 5.21 0.73
CA LEU A 2 22.82 4.67 -0.17
C LEU A 2 22.49 5.80 -1.14
N LYS A 3 23.07 5.77 -2.35
CA LYS A 3 22.75 6.74 -3.40
C LYS A 3 21.26 6.63 -3.73
N LYS A 4 20.46 7.52 -3.15
CA LYS A 4 19.47 8.39 -3.82
C LYS A 4 18.83 7.83 -5.09
N ILE A 5 18.16 6.69 -4.96
CA ILE A 5 17.28 6.15 -6.00
C ILE A 5 16.10 5.52 -5.26
N ILE A 6 15.22 6.37 -4.75
CA ILE A 6 13.85 5.93 -4.48
C ILE A 6 13.07 6.36 -5.72
N LEU A 7 13.19 5.56 -6.76
CA LEU A 7 12.25 5.62 -7.86
C LEU A 7 11.12 4.66 -7.53
N GLY A 8 10.12 5.16 -6.82
CA GLY A 8 8.79 4.57 -6.94
C GLY A 8 8.33 4.81 -8.37
N ILE A 9 8.43 3.80 -9.24
CA ILE A 9 7.95 3.91 -10.62
C ILE A 9 7.27 2.59 -11.02
N LEU A 10 6.02 2.74 -11.45
CA LEU A 10 5.20 1.91 -12.34
C LEU A 10 5.13 0.41 -12.10
N ILE A 11 3.93 -0.05 -11.74
CA ILE A 11 3.35 -1.30 -12.22
C ILE A 11 1.99 -0.99 -12.83
N PHE A 12 1.86 -1.33 -14.10
CA PHE A 12 0.77 -2.18 -14.55
C PHE A 12 1.25 -2.91 -15.78
N SER A 13 0.68 -4.06 -16.08
CA SER A 13 0.29 -4.35 -17.45
C SER A 13 -1.16 -4.80 -17.37
N SER A 14 -1.98 -4.28 -18.27
CA SER A 14 -3.18 -4.94 -18.78
C SER A 14 -3.78 -6.03 -17.88
N ILE A 15 -4.63 -5.64 -16.92
CA ILE A 15 -5.58 -6.57 -16.28
C ILE A 15 -6.64 -6.93 -17.34
N GLY A 16 -6.20 -7.72 -18.31
CA GLY A 16 -6.98 -8.39 -19.34
C GLY A 16 -6.73 -9.87 -19.14
N VAL A 17 -7.71 -10.55 -18.54
CA VAL A 17 -7.91 -12.01 -18.48
C VAL A 17 -6.66 -12.86 -18.16
N ALA A 18 -6.59 -13.34 -16.91
CA ALA A 18 -5.66 -14.37 -16.42
C ALA A 18 -4.19 -13.94 -16.29
N GLN A 19 -3.92 -12.96 -15.42
CA GLN A 19 -2.57 -12.72 -14.90
C GLN A 19 -2.56 -13.00 -13.39
N THR A 20 -1.67 -13.88 -12.95
CA THR A 20 -1.30 -14.05 -11.55
C THR A 20 -0.74 -12.73 -10.99
N ASN A 21 -0.82 -12.54 -9.68
CA ASN A 21 -0.17 -11.39 -9.03
C ASN A 21 1.32 -11.33 -9.34
N LYS A 22 1.98 -12.49 -9.50
CA LYS A 22 3.37 -12.54 -9.91
C LYS A 22 3.58 -11.91 -11.29
N GLU A 23 2.76 -12.24 -12.27
CA GLU A 23 2.84 -11.64 -13.62
C GLU A 23 2.55 -10.14 -13.61
N ILE A 24 1.59 -9.70 -12.79
CA ILE A 24 1.30 -8.27 -12.60
C ILE A 24 2.54 -7.56 -12.05
N ILE A 25 3.15 -8.10 -10.99
CA ILE A 25 4.36 -7.55 -10.35
C ILE A 25 5.55 -7.55 -11.32
N ASP A 26 5.79 -8.66 -12.03
CA ASP A 26 6.92 -8.79 -12.95
C ASP A 26 6.82 -7.79 -14.11
N ALA A 27 5.64 -7.69 -14.75
CA ALA A 27 5.40 -6.72 -15.82
C ALA A 27 5.54 -5.27 -15.34
N GLY A 28 5.23 -5.05 -14.06
CA GLY A 28 5.46 -3.80 -13.42
C GLY A 28 6.93 -3.44 -13.24
N ASN A 29 7.71 -4.34 -12.64
CA ASN A 29 9.15 -4.17 -12.48
C ASN A 29 9.85 -3.87 -13.82
N GLU A 30 9.39 -4.48 -14.93
CA GLU A 30 9.88 -4.16 -16.27
C GLU A 30 9.60 -2.72 -16.70
N ARG A 31 8.37 -2.21 -16.47
CA ARG A 31 8.02 -0.82 -16.76
C ARG A 31 8.76 0.17 -15.84
N GLN A 32 8.93 -0.18 -14.56
CA GLN A 32 9.77 0.57 -13.63
C GLN A 32 11.16 0.78 -14.20
N LYS A 33 11.79 -0.31 -14.61
CA LYS A 33 13.13 -0.31 -15.19
C LYS A 33 13.17 0.51 -16.48
N MET A 34 12.20 0.36 -17.38
CA MET A 34 12.14 1.11 -18.63
C MET A 34 12.07 2.63 -18.39
N VAL A 35 11.24 3.07 -17.46
CA VAL A 35 11.08 4.51 -17.16
C VAL A 35 12.27 5.03 -16.35
N PHE A 36 12.86 4.23 -15.46
CA PHE A 36 14.14 4.53 -14.84
C PHE A 36 15.22 4.76 -15.91
N ASP A 37 15.42 3.80 -16.80
CA ASP A 37 16.45 3.83 -17.85
C ASP A 37 16.24 5.02 -18.80
N LYS A 38 15.00 5.28 -19.23
CA LYS A 38 14.65 6.40 -20.12
C LYS A 38 14.99 7.77 -19.52
N ASN A 39 14.80 7.93 -18.22
CA ASN A 39 14.83 9.25 -17.58
C ASN A 39 16.08 9.53 -16.77
N PHE A 40 16.75 8.51 -16.24
CA PHE A 40 17.86 8.66 -15.30
C PHE A 40 19.23 8.29 -15.89
N ASN A 41 19.26 7.61 -17.05
CA ASN A 41 20.49 7.39 -17.82
C ASN A 41 20.77 8.51 -18.85
N SER A 42 19.93 9.55 -18.95
CA SER A 42 20.15 10.71 -19.84
C SER A 42 20.70 11.94 -19.09
N THR A 43 21.48 12.78 -19.76
CA THR A 43 22.18 13.98 -19.23
C THR A 43 21.27 15.16 -18.84
N LYS A 44 19.96 14.95 -18.70
CA LYS A 44 18.99 16.01 -18.35
C LYS A 44 18.93 16.28 -16.85
N ASP A 45 18.47 17.48 -16.49
CA ASP A 45 18.22 17.88 -15.10
C ASP A 45 17.22 16.90 -14.44
N ARG A 46 17.74 16.12 -13.49
CA ARG A 46 17.09 14.91 -12.96
C ARG A 46 15.85 15.22 -12.12
N THR A 47 15.77 16.41 -11.53
CA THR A 47 14.69 16.81 -10.60
C THR A 47 13.41 17.19 -11.35
N ALA A 48 13.54 17.92 -12.46
CA ALA A 48 12.40 18.32 -13.29
C ALA A 48 11.76 17.12 -14.01
N VAL A 49 12.61 16.20 -14.49
CA VAL A 49 12.19 14.95 -15.16
C VAL A 49 11.50 13.99 -14.19
N ALA A 50 11.93 13.92 -12.93
CA ALA A 50 11.28 13.08 -11.91
C ALA A 50 9.83 13.53 -11.63
N ASN A 51 9.59 14.84 -11.50
CA ASN A 51 8.27 15.37 -11.14
C ASN A 51 7.21 15.24 -12.25
N SER A 52 7.59 15.46 -13.53
CA SER A 52 6.65 15.34 -14.65
C SER A 52 6.27 13.89 -14.94
N ASN A 53 7.25 12.99 -14.98
CA ASN A 53 7.00 11.57 -15.19
C ASN A 53 6.18 10.97 -14.04
N TYR A 54 6.46 11.37 -12.80
CA TYR A 54 5.68 10.89 -11.65
C TYR A 54 4.19 11.28 -11.73
N THR A 55 3.89 12.50 -12.14
CA THR A 55 2.49 12.95 -12.27
C THR A 55 1.74 12.11 -13.30
N GLU A 56 2.37 11.85 -14.45
CA GLU A 56 1.83 10.98 -15.50
C GLU A 56 1.61 9.54 -14.99
N VAL A 57 2.59 8.99 -14.27
CA VAL A 57 2.52 7.65 -13.65
C VAL A 57 1.34 7.55 -12.69
N MET A 58 1.22 8.49 -11.74
CA MET A 58 0.12 8.47 -10.78
C MET A 58 -1.23 8.65 -11.45
N THR A 59 -1.36 9.56 -12.40
CA THR A 59 -2.61 9.75 -13.15
C THR A 59 -3.02 8.47 -13.87
N THR A 60 -2.06 7.78 -14.49
CA THR A 60 -2.29 6.49 -15.14
C THR A 60 -2.78 5.46 -14.13
N LEU A 61 -2.12 5.31 -12.98
CA LEU A 61 -2.51 4.36 -11.93
C LEU A 61 -3.92 4.63 -11.37
N TYR A 62 -4.23 5.89 -11.10
CA TYR A 62 -5.57 6.29 -10.64
C TYR A 62 -6.63 5.96 -11.70
N ASN A 63 -6.35 6.22 -12.98
CA ASN A 63 -7.26 5.92 -14.08
C ASN A 63 -7.46 4.41 -14.24
N GLU A 64 -6.40 3.62 -14.12
CA GLU A 64 -6.47 2.15 -14.22
C GLU A 64 -7.23 1.53 -13.05
N ASN A 65 -6.93 1.96 -11.82
CA ASN A 65 -7.68 1.55 -10.63
C ASN A 65 -9.17 1.92 -10.76
N ARG A 66 -9.46 3.11 -11.29
CA ARG A 66 -10.83 3.55 -11.54
C ARG A 66 -11.53 2.70 -12.61
N ALA A 67 -10.87 2.42 -13.72
CA ALA A 67 -11.41 1.58 -14.78
C ALA A 67 -11.69 0.16 -14.29
N TYR A 68 -10.82 -0.38 -13.43
CA TYR A 68 -11.03 -1.66 -12.77
C TYR A 68 -12.27 -1.65 -11.87
N PHE A 69 -12.39 -0.62 -11.02
CA PHE A 69 -13.58 -0.43 -10.20
C PHE A 69 -14.85 -0.38 -11.05
N ASP A 70 -14.87 0.42 -12.12
CA ASP A 70 -16.06 0.59 -12.95
C ASP A 70 -16.45 -0.73 -13.65
N LYS A 71 -15.48 -1.52 -14.13
CA LYS A 71 -15.71 -2.86 -14.72
C LYS A 71 -16.31 -3.83 -13.71
N GLU A 72 -15.70 -3.95 -12.53
CA GLU A 72 -16.19 -4.90 -11.51
C GLU A 72 -17.56 -4.44 -10.97
N PHE A 73 -17.72 -3.16 -10.68
CA PHE A 73 -18.99 -2.61 -10.21
C PHE A 73 -20.15 -2.84 -11.19
N ALA A 74 -19.88 -2.81 -12.51
CA ALA A 74 -20.88 -3.08 -13.54
C ALA A 74 -21.33 -4.55 -13.58
N ARG A 75 -20.46 -5.49 -13.18
CA ARG A 75 -20.74 -6.93 -13.15
C ARG A 75 -21.50 -7.38 -11.91
N LEU A 76 -21.36 -6.65 -10.80
CA LEU A 76 -21.94 -7.02 -9.51
C LEU A 76 -23.43 -6.66 -9.39
N SER A 77 -24.16 -7.45 -8.59
CA SER A 77 -25.55 -7.20 -8.24
C SER A 77 -25.81 -7.42 -6.73
N GLY A 78 -26.99 -6.98 -6.25
CA GLY A 78 -27.43 -7.18 -4.86
C GLY A 78 -26.47 -6.63 -3.80
N ASN A 79 -26.40 -7.31 -2.66
CA ASN A 79 -25.57 -6.92 -1.52
C ASN A 79 -24.07 -6.87 -1.87
N ARG A 80 -23.61 -7.75 -2.76
CA ARG A 80 -22.21 -7.77 -3.21
C ARG A 80 -21.81 -6.47 -3.90
N ARG A 81 -22.70 -5.91 -4.73
CA ARG A 81 -22.49 -4.60 -5.37
C ARG A 81 -22.42 -3.46 -4.35
N SER A 82 -23.32 -3.48 -3.36
CA SER A 82 -23.36 -2.48 -2.29
C SER A 82 -22.08 -2.52 -1.45
N ASN A 83 -21.66 -3.72 -1.03
CA ASN A 83 -20.45 -3.92 -0.24
C ASN A 83 -19.20 -3.47 -1.01
N PHE A 84 -19.09 -3.84 -2.29
CA PHE A 84 -17.98 -3.41 -3.15
C PHE A 84 -17.89 -1.89 -3.28
N ARG A 85 -19.03 -1.22 -3.53
CA ARG A 85 -19.08 0.25 -3.62
C ARG A 85 -18.61 0.91 -2.33
N THR A 86 -19.08 0.42 -1.19
CA THR A 86 -18.74 0.98 0.12
C THR A 86 -17.28 0.72 0.46
N MET A 87 -16.78 -0.49 0.21
CA MET A 87 -15.37 -0.86 0.37
C MET A 87 -14.46 0.07 -0.43
N TYR A 88 -14.76 0.29 -1.72
CA TYR A 88 -13.96 1.16 -2.58
C TYR A 88 -14.02 2.64 -2.15
N ALA A 89 -15.16 3.10 -1.64
CA ALA A 89 -15.27 4.47 -1.10
C ALA A 89 -14.36 4.66 0.12
N TYR A 90 -14.37 3.74 1.07
CA TYR A 90 -13.49 3.80 2.24
C TYR A 90 -12.02 3.59 1.90
N TYR A 91 -11.73 2.74 0.92
CA TYR A 91 -10.39 2.62 0.36
C TYR A 91 -9.91 3.95 -0.25
N SER A 92 -10.76 4.62 -1.02
CA SER A 92 -10.43 5.94 -1.59
C SER A 92 -10.16 6.98 -0.50
N ASP A 93 -10.97 7.01 0.55
CA ASP A 93 -10.75 7.88 1.72
C ASP A 93 -9.42 7.55 2.43
N TYR A 94 -9.11 6.25 2.55
CA TYR A 94 -7.86 5.77 3.14
C TYR A 94 -6.64 6.26 2.33
N VAL A 95 -6.65 6.11 1.00
CA VAL A 95 -5.58 6.61 0.11
C VAL A 95 -5.36 8.11 0.26
N VAL A 96 -6.45 8.89 0.29
CA VAL A 96 -6.38 10.35 0.42
C VAL A 96 -5.79 10.76 1.78
N GLU A 97 -6.25 10.16 2.88
CA GLU A 97 -5.74 10.47 4.21
C GLU A 97 -4.30 9.97 4.41
N TYR A 98 -3.95 8.82 3.82
CA TYR A 98 -2.59 8.28 3.83
C TYR A 98 -1.62 9.24 3.15
N ARG A 99 -1.96 9.74 1.96
CA ARG A 99 -1.16 10.74 1.26
C ARG A 99 -0.95 12.01 2.08
N LYS A 100 -2.01 12.55 2.71
CA LYS A 100 -1.90 13.75 3.58
C LYS A 100 -0.96 13.51 4.75
N PHE A 101 -1.04 12.32 5.35
CA PHE A 101 -0.14 11.96 6.43
C PHE A 101 1.31 11.87 5.98
N LEU A 102 1.60 11.20 4.86
CA LEU A 102 2.96 11.12 4.33
C LEU A 102 3.51 12.53 4.07
N GLN A 103 2.69 13.43 3.50
CA GLN A 103 3.06 14.83 3.31
C GLN A 103 3.49 15.52 4.61
N ASN A 104 2.75 15.30 5.70
CA ASN A 104 3.04 15.90 7.00
C ASN A 104 4.23 15.24 7.70
N ALA A 105 4.28 13.91 7.73
CA ALA A 105 5.27 13.14 8.47
C ALA A 105 6.61 13.17 7.75
N PHE A 106 6.65 12.76 6.49
CA PHE A 106 7.90 12.71 5.73
C PHE A 106 8.45 14.12 5.45
N GLY A 107 7.57 15.11 5.21
CA GLY A 107 8.00 16.48 4.96
C GLY A 107 8.69 17.13 6.16
N ALA A 108 8.50 16.60 7.37
CA ALA A 108 9.10 17.13 8.60
C ALA A 108 10.21 16.23 9.16
N PHE A 109 10.09 14.91 9.04
CA PHE A 109 10.91 13.97 9.80
C PHE A 109 11.96 13.21 8.98
N LEU A 110 11.92 13.28 7.65
CA LEU A 110 12.98 12.72 6.81
C LEU A 110 14.25 13.57 6.88
N ALA A 111 15.40 12.91 6.77
CA ALA A 111 16.71 13.54 6.82
C ALA A 111 17.04 14.39 5.57
N ASP A 112 16.52 14.02 4.38
CA ASP A 112 16.72 14.74 3.11
C ASP A 112 15.37 15.10 2.47
N VAL A 113 15.21 16.37 2.10
CA VAL A 113 14.01 16.90 1.41
C VAL A 113 13.85 16.29 0.02
N GLY A 114 14.93 15.88 -0.65
CA GLY A 114 14.87 15.14 -1.90
C GLY A 114 14.32 13.71 -1.74
N ASP A 115 14.44 13.14 -0.54
CA ASP A 115 13.91 11.82 -0.22
C ASP A 115 12.40 11.87 0.07
N PHE A 116 11.86 13.04 0.45
CA PHE A 116 10.43 13.21 0.71
C PHE A 116 9.54 12.82 -0.46
N GLN A 117 9.80 13.38 -1.64
CA GLN A 117 8.96 13.16 -2.82
C GLN A 117 8.98 11.68 -3.17
N SER A 118 10.15 11.17 -3.50
CA SER A 118 10.54 9.78 -3.54
C SER A 118 9.79 8.83 -2.58
N TYR A 119 9.91 9.02 -1.25
CA TYR A 119 9.30 8.15 -0.25
C TYR A 119 7.77 8.26 -0.21
N ALA A 120 7.23 9.49 -0.23
CA ALA A 120 5.79 9.71 -0.20
C ALA A 120 5.12 9.13 -1.44
N TYR A 121 5.80 9.23 -2.58
CA TYR A 121 5.36 8.73 -3.87
C TYR A 121 5.38 7.20 -3.92
N THR A 122 6.47 6.57 -3.48
CA THR A 122 6.57 5.11 -3.37
C THR A 122 5.49 4.52 -2.46
N ASN A 123 5.17 5.20 -1.36
CA ASN A 123 4.15 4.72 -0.43
C ASN A 123 2.72 4.86 -0.95
N ASN A 124 2.40 6.00 -1.59
CA ASN A 124 1.09 6.16 -2.22
C ASN A 124 0.91 5.19 -3.39
N TYR A 125 1.99 4.95 -4.12
CA TYR A 125 2.08 3.96 -5.18
C TYR A 125 1.79 2.54 -4.68
N LEU A 126 2.54 2.07 -3.68
CA LEU A 126 2.39 0.73 -3.11
C LEU A 126 0.96 0.51 -2.60
N LEU A 127 0.35 1.53 -1.99
CA LEU A 127 -1.04 1.46 -1.53
C LEU A 127 -2.03 1.25 -2.69
N LEU A 128 -1.84 1.96 -3.81
CA LEU A 128 -2.68 1.79 -4.99
C LEU A 128 -2.54 0.41 -5.61
N GLU A 129 -1.32 -0.05 -5.76
CA GLU A 129 -0.97 -1.32 -6.37
C GLU A 129 -1.49 -2.51 -5.56
N THR A 130 -1.22 -2.52 -4.25
CA THR A 130 -1.59 -3.62 -3.36
C THR A 130 -3.10 -3.81 -3.30
N PHE A 131 -3.89 -2.74 -3.37
CA PHE A 131 -5.32 -2.87 -3.60
C PHE A 131 -5.66 -3.65 -4.87
N ASN A 132 -4.98 -3.38 -5.99
CA ASN A 132 -5.23 -4.10 -7.24
C ASN A 132 -4.79 -5.57 -7.15
N LEU A 133 -3.66 -5.87 -6.49
CA LEU A 133 -3.24 -7.24 -6.22
C LEU A 133 -4.25 -7.98 -5.33
N ASN A 134 -4.76 -7.32 -4.29
CA ASN A 134 -5.78 -7.86 -3.41
C ASN A 134 -7.07 -8.18 -4.18
N MET A 135 -7.49 -7.25 -5.04
CA MET A 135 -8.67 -7.42 -5.87
C MET A 135 -8.49 -8.47 -6.96
N ASN A 136 -7.31 -8.57 -7.59
CA ASN A 136 -6.97 -9.60 -8.56
C ASN A 136 -7.02 -10.99 -7.91
N THR A 137 -6.39 -11.14 -6.74
CA THR A 137 -6.44 -12.36 -5.92
C THR A 137 -7.88 -12.81 -5.70
N TYR A 138 -8.76 -11.88 -5.30
CA TYR A 138 -10.16 -12.16 -5.07
C TYR A 138 -10.89 -12.59 -6.36
N LEU A 139 -10.68 -11.88 -7.47
CA LEU A 139 -11.38 -12.18 -8.72
C LEU A 139 -10.93 -13.50 -9.35
N GLU A 140 -9.64 -13.80 -9.34
CA GLU A 140 -9.13 -15.09 -9.83
C GLU A 140 -9.59 -16.23 -8.91
N ALA A 141 -9.66 -16.02 -7.60
CA ALA A 141 -10.20 -17.00 -6.67
C ALA A 141 -11.66 -17.35 -6.98
N GLU A 142 -12.47 -16.36 -7.36
CA GLU A 142 -13.88 -16.56 -7.73
C GLU A 142 -14.05 -17.32 -9.06
N LYS A 143 -13.01 -17.42 -9.89
CA LYS A 143 -12.98 -18.28 -11.08
C LYS A 143 -12.47 -19.68 -10.73
N ASP A 144 -11.36 -19.74 -10.00
CA ASP A 144 -10.76 -20.97 -9.49
C ASP A 144 -10.12 -20.71 -8.12
N GLY A 145 -10.71 -21.30 -7.08
CA GLY A 145 -10.25 -21.16 -5.71
C GLY A 145 -8.83 -21.69 -5.45
N LYS A 146 -8.25 -22.48 -6.36
CA LYS A 146 -6.86 -22.96 -6.28
C LYS A 146 -5.82 -21.86 -6.49
N THR A 147 -6.22 -20.75 -7.11
CA THR A 147 -5.34 -19.61 -7.39
C THR A 147 -5.01 -18.77 -6.14
N VAL A 148 -5.72 -18.98 -5.03
CA VAL A 148 -5.61 -18.17 -3.81
C VAL A 148 -4.19 -18.20 -3.24
N ASP A 149 -3.62 -19.40 -3.05
CA ASP A 149 -2.35 -19.54 -2.36
C ASP A 149 -1.19 -18.93 -3.16
N GLU A 150 -1.15 -19.16 -4.47
CA GLU A 150 -0.14 -18.59 -5.35
C GLU A 150 -0.18 -17.05 -5.35
N ASN A 151 -1.38 -16.47 -5.53
CA ASN A 151 -1.54 -15.02 -5.59
C ASN A 151 -1.26 -14.34 -4.25
N ILE A 152 -1.64 -14.97 -3.14
CA ILE A 152 -1.32 -14.47 -1.79
C ILE A 152 0.17 -14.57 -1.51
N ASN A 153 0.82 -15.67 -1.89
CA ASN A 153 2.26 -15.82 -1.73
C ASN A 153 3.03 -14.72 -2.48
N ALA A 154 2.60 -14.35 -3.69
CA ALA A 154 3.21 -13.25 -4.42
C ALA A 154 3.09 -11.91 -3.66
N ILE A 155 1.97 -11.63 -2.99
CA ILE A 155 1.82 -10.43 -2.14
C ILE A 155 2.77 -10.49 -0.94
N TYR A 156 2.87 -11.64 -0.28
CA TYR A 156 3.81 -11.82 0.83
C TYR A 156 5.25 -11.60 0.37
N ASP A 157 5.65 -12.19 -0.75
CA ASP A 157 7.00 -12.05 -1.29
C ASP A 157 7.31 -10.60 -1.70
N TYR A 158 6.30 -9.89 -2.20
CA TYR A 158 6.43 -8.52 -2.67
C TYR A 158 6.56 -7.50 -1.53
N LEU A 159 5.78 -7.65 -0.46
CA LEU A 159 5.72 -6.65 0.63
C LEU A 159 6.58 -7.01 1.84
N TYR A 160 7.03 -8.26 1.97
CA TYR A 160 7.81 -8.68 3.13
C TYR A 160 9.17 -7.98 3.17
N SER A 161 9.44 -7.31 4.29
CA SER A 161 10.71 -6.65 4.53
C SER A 161 11.73 -7.63 5.11
N ALA A 162 12.90 -7.76 4.45
CA ALA A 162 13.97 -8.61 4.94
C ALA A 162 14.47 -8.12 6.31
N GLY A 163 14.47 -9.01 7.31
CA GLY A 163 14.83 -8.68 8.69
C GLY A 163 13.66 -8.26 9.57
N ASP A 164 12.41 -8.46 9.13
CA ASP A 164 11.25 -8.37 10.01
C ASP A 164 11.36 -9.36 11.19
N LYS A 165 10.86 -8.96 12.36
CA LYS A 165 10.86 -9.77 13.59
C LYS A 165 9.94 -10.98 13.51
N ILE A 166 8.91 -10.91 12.66
CA ILE A 166 7.98 -12.00 12.41
C ILE A 166 8.37 -12.59 11.06
N ASP A 167 8.54 -13.91 11.02
CA ASP A 167 8.89 -14.58 9.77
C ASP A 167 7.72 -14.56 8.78
N LYS A 168 8.02 -14.56 7.48
CA LYS A 168 7.02 -14.54 6.42
C LYS A 168 6.07 -15.74 6.50
N GLU A 169 6.58 -16.93 6.82
CA GLU A 169 5.76 -18.14 6.97
C GLU A 169 4.90 -18.11 8.25
N GLU A 170 5.35 -17.41 9.29
CA GLU A 170 4.54 -17.16 10.48
C GLU A 170 3.35 -16.26 10.16
N TYR A 171 3.55 -15.20 9.36
CA TYR A 171 2.45 -14.36 8.89
C TYR A 171 1.40 -15.14 8.10
N LYS A 172 1.81 -16.06 7.23
CA LYS A 172 0.89 -16.89 6.43
C LYS A 172 -0.02 -17.77 7.30
N LYS A 173 0.52 -18.31 8.39
CA LYS A 173 -0.19 -19.21 9.32
C LYS A 173 -1.00 -18.47 10.39
N MET A 174 -0.76 -17.16 10.54
CA MET A 174 -1.38 -16.35 11.58
C MET A 174 -2.90 -16.22 11.40
N PRO A 175 -3.69 -16.27 12.48
CA PRO A 175 -5.13 -15.99 12.38
C PRO A 175 -5.38 -14.50 12.11
N VAL A 176 -6.48 -14.21 11.40
CA VAL A 176 -6.92 -12.84 11.02
C VAL A 176 -6.95 -11.89 12.23
N SER A 177 -7.45 -12.37 13.38
CA SER A 177 -7.54 -11.58 14.61
C SER A 177 -6.17 -11.18 15.17
N ARG A 178 -5.16 -12.05 15.07
CA ARG A 178 -3.80 -11.72 15.51
C ARG A 178 -3.14 -10.74 14.54
N MET A 179 -3.36 -10.88 13.22
CA MET A 179 -2.88 -9.87 12.26
C MET A 179 -3.49 -8.51 12.53
N GLN A 180 -4.79 -8.44 12.86
CA GLN A 180 -5.45 -7.19 13.24
C GLN A 180 -4.86 -6.60 14.53
N ALA A 181 -4.50 -7.43 15.51
CA ALA A 181 -3.78 -6.97 16.70
C ALA A 181 -2.43 -6.34 16.35
N ILE A 182 -1.67 -6.95 15.43
CA ILE A 182 -0.39 -6.39 14.96
C ILE A 182 -0.60 -5.06 14.24
N VAL A 183 -1.63 -4.93 13.38
CA VAL A 183 -1.95 -3.64 12.75
C VAL A 183 -2.13 -2.54 13.80
N ASN A 184 -2.88 -2.83 14.87
CA ASN A 184 -3.06 -1.88 15.97
C ASN A 184 -1.74 -1.57 16.68
N GLU A 185 -0.92 -2.58 16.97
CA GLU A 185 0.40 -2.42 17.59
C GLU A 185 1.31 -1.53 16.73
N GLU A 186 1.34 -1.70 15.39
CA GLU A 186 2.14 -0.88 14.49
C GLU A 186 1.64 0.57 14.43
N TYR A 187 0.32 0.81 14.41
CA TYR A 187 -0.23 2.17 14.52
C TYR A 187 0.19 2.84 15.83
N ASP A 188 0.14 2.11 16.95
CA ASP A 188 0.52 2.64 18.26
C ASP A 188 2.03 2.93 18.35
N LYS A 189 2.87 2.09 17.73
CA LYS A 189 4.31 2.35 17.59
C LYS A 189 4.59 3.61 16.78
N LEU A 190 3.92 3.78 15.64
CA LEU A 190 4.07 4.98 14.81
C LEU A 190 3.62 6.24 15.56
N GLU A 191 2.51 6.17 16.31
CA GLU A 191 2.07 7.30 17.13
C GLU A 191 3.12 7.68 18.20
N LYS A 192 3.70 6.69 18.90
CA LYS A 192 4.78 6.91 19.88
C LYS A 192 6.02 7.51 19.24
N LEU A 193 6.42 7.04 18.05
CA LEU A 193 7.55 7.58 17.32
C LEU A 193 7.32 9.05 16.96
N LEU A 194 6.11 9.42 16.53
CA LEU A 194 5.77 10.83 16.28
C LEU A 194 5.87 11.68 17.55
N ASP A 195 5.50 11.15 18.72
CA ASP A 195 5.68 11.86 20.00
C ASP A 195 7.16 12.06 20.34
N ILE A 196 7.99 11.03 20.14
CA ILE A 196 9.45 11.11 20.34
C ILE A 196 10.06 12.17 19.42
N ARG A 197 9.80 12.07 18.10
CA ARG A 197 10.29 13.04 17.10
C ARG A 197 9.73 14.44 17.36
N GLY A 198 8.51 14.56 17.88
CA GLY A 198 7.90 15.82 18.25
C GLY A 198 8.64 16.58 19.36
N ASN A 199 9.43 15.90 20.18
CA ASN A 199 10.24 16.51 21.24
C ASN A 199 11.57 17.10 20.74
N GLU A 200 11.90 16.95 19.45
CA GLU A 200 13.14 17.46 18.85
C GLU A 200 13.14 18.99 18.63
N GLY A 201 12.04 19.69 18.93
CA GLY A 201 11.97 21.15 18.91
C GLY A 201 10.57 21.70 18.59
N LYS A 202 10.39 23.02 18.68
CA LYS A 202 9.08 23.67 18.47
C LYS A 202 8.48 23.39 17.08
N GLY A 203 9.31 23.36 16.03
CA GLY A 203 8.88 23.03 14.66
C GLY A 203 8.38 21.59 14.54
N MET A 204 9.14 20.65 15.12
CA MET A 204 8.81 19.23 15.13
C MET A 204 7.57 18.91 15.95
N LYS A 205 7.35 19.62 17.07
CA LYS A 205 6.14 19.50 17.89
C LYS A 205 4.86 19.79 17.09
N LYS A 206 4.89 20.84 16.25
CA LYS A 206 3.76 21.17 15.37
C LYS A 206 3.55 20.09 14.31
N ALA A 207 4.63 19.65 13.65
CA ALA A 207 4.57 18.59 12.65
C ALA A 207 4.05 17.26 13.21
N ALA A 208 4.49 16.87 14.41
CA ALA A 208 4.03 15.67 15.12
C ALA A 208 2.54 15.77 15.44
N THR A 209 2.07 16.92 15.96
CA THR A 209 0.66 17.14 16.27
C THR A 209 -0.22 16.99 15.02
N THR A 210 0.18 17.62 13.91
CA THR A 210 -0.52 17.51 12.62
C THR A 210 -0.50 16.07 12.10
N SER A 211 0.66 15.41 12.12
CA SER A 211 0.81 14.02 11.66
C SER A 211 -0.03 13.05 12.47
N LYS A 212 -0.09 13.21 13.80
CA LYS A 212 -0.96 12.39 14.68
C LYS A 212 -2.44 12.59 14.39
N SER A 213 -2.87 13.82 14.09
CA SER A 213 -4.25 14.10 13.69
C SER A 213 -4.61 13.37 12.38
N SER A 214 -3.72 13.41 11.40
CA SER A 214 -3.87 12.63 10.16
C SER A 214 -3.82 11.11 10.41
N LEU A 215 -2.92 10.63 11.28
CA LEU A 215 -2.79 9.20 11.61
C LEU A 215 -4.08 8.63 12.20
N LYS A 216 -4.78 9.38 13.06
CA LYS A 216 -6.10 8.99 13.59
C LYS A 216 -7.14 8.84 12.48
N LYS A 217 -7.11 9.71 11.47
CA LYS A 217 -8.00 9.62 10.30
C LYS A 217 -7.65 8.43 9.43
N ILE A 218 -6.37 8.20 9.15
CA ILE A 218 -5.89 7.02 8.43
C ILE A 218 -6.38 5.75 9.11
N ARG A 219 -6.14 5.58 10.41
CA ARG A 219 -6.53 4.39 11.17
C ARG A 219 -8.04 4.14 11.08
N LYS A 220 -8.85 5.19 11.15
CA LYS A 220 -10.31 5.11 10.99
C LYS A 220 -10.70 4.67 9.57
N SER A 221 -10.14 5.30 8.54
CA SER A 221 -10.44 4.97 7.15
C SER A 221 -10.00 3.54 6.80
N TYR A 222 -8.81 3.12 7.25
CA TYR A 222 -8.33 1.74 7.14
C TYR A 222 -9.30 0.76 7.81
N ASN A 223 -9.70 0.98 9.06
CA ASN A 223 -10.59 0.05 9.76
C ASN A 223 -11.95 -0.11 9.03
N ASN A 224 -12.44 0.97 8.42
CA ASN A 224 -13.65 0.88 7.59
C ASN A 224 -13.39 0.12 6.29
N TYR A 225 -12.28 0.39 5.61
CA TYR A 225 -11.87 -0.33 4.41
C TYR A 225 -11.73 -1.83 4.68
N ASP A 226 -10.95 -2.22 5.68
CA ASP A 226 -10.72 -3.61 6.09
C ASP A 226 -12.04 -4.34 6.41
N LYS A 227 -12.91 -3.70 7.22
CA LYS A 227 -14.24 -4.25 7.51
C LYS A 227 -15.04 -4.52 6.24
N TRP A 228 -15.15 -3.53 5.35
CA TRP A 228 -15.97 -3.68 4.15
C TRP A 228 -15.35 -4.60 3.10
N PHE A 229 -14.02 -4.74 3.12
CA PHE A 229 -13.32 -5.78 2.37
C PHE A 229 -13.69 -7.17 2.89
N ASP A 230 -13.63 -7.38 4.22
CA ASP A 230 -14.05 -8.63 4.85
C ASP A 230 -15.52 -8.95 4.53
N ASP A 231 -16.42 -7.97 4.60
CA ASP A 231 -17.83 -8.10 4.25
C ASP A 231 -18.03 -8.44 2.76
N TYR A 232 -17.26 -7.82 1.85
CA TYR A 232 -17.29 -8.15 0.43
C TYR A 232 -16.80 -9.58 0.17
N VAL A 233 -15.70 -9.99 0.80
CA VAL A 233 -15.19 -11.37 0.75
C VAL A 233 -16.23 -12.37 1.28
N ASN A 234 -16.93 -12.04 2.36
CA ASN A 234 -17.96 -12.91 2.93
C ASN A 234 -19.14 -13.17 1.96
N THR A 235 -19.46 -12.22 1.08
CA THR A 235 -20.50 -12.40 0.04
C THR A 235 -20.10 -13.30 -1.13
N SER A 236 -18.84 -13.72 -1.20
CA SER A 236 -18.33 -14.60 -2.26
C SER A 236 -18.79 -16.05 -2.09
N SER A 237 -18.65 -16.84 -3.15
CA SER A 237 -18.96 -18.28 -3.15
C SER A 237 -17.80 -19.16 -2.66
N LEU A 238 -16.67 -18.54 -2.34
CA LEU A 238 -15.43 -19.21 -1.92
C LEU A 238 -15.60 -20.04 -0.65
N SER A 239 -14.73 -21.05 -0.50
CA SER A 239 -14.60 -21.83 0.73
C SER A 239 -14.26 -20.93 1.91
N TYR A 240 -14.62 -21.37 3.12
CA TYR A 240 -14.27 -20.65 4.35
C TYR A 240 -12.76 -20.41 4.47
N GLU A 241 -11.96 -21.43 4.15
CA GLU A 241 -10.50 -21.33 4.19
C GLU A 241 -9.97 -20.23 3.26
N ASN A 242 -10.46 -20.18 2.02
CA ASN A 242 -10.05 -19.14 1.06
C ASN A 242 -10.50 -17.75 1.49
N LYS A 243 -11.69 -17.63 2.08
CA LYS A 243 -12.16 -16.36 2.65
C LYS A 243 -11.24 -15.88 3.76
N GLU A 244 -10.87 -16.74 4.70
CA GLU A 244 -9.96 -16.36 5.79
C GLU A 244 -8.55 -16.01 5.28
N LYS A 245 -8.06 -16.67 4.23
CA LYS A 245 -6.81 -16.29 3.56
C LYS A 245 -6.89 -14.89 2.94
N LEU A 246 -7.98 -14.59 2.22
CA LEU A 246 -8.18 -13.28 1.59
C LEU A 246 -8.26 -12.15 2.62
N LYS A 247 -8.96 -12.32 3.75
CA LYS A 247 -9.07 -11.29 4.79
C LYS A 247 -7.75 -10.89 5.45
N LYS A 248 -6.68 -11.67 5.25
CA LYS A 248 -5.34 -11.38 5.79
C LYS A 248 -4.54 -10.40 4.95
N ILE A 249 -4.80 -10.31 3.65
CA ILE A 249 -3.91 -9.58 2.72
C ILE A 249 -3.93 -8.07 2.99
N VAL A 250 -5.10 -7.48 3.23
CA VAL A 250 -5.27 -6.06 3.59
C VAL A 250 -4.57 -5.74 4.91
N LYS A 251 -4.64 -6.65 5.87
CA LYS A 251 -3.96 -6.50 7.17
C LYS A 251 -2.45 -6.57 7.00
N PHE A 252 -1.93 -7.51 6.22
CA PHE A 252 -0.50 -7.64 5.94
C PHE A 252 0.08 -6.43 5.20
N GLU A 253 -0.64 -5.93 4.21
CA GLU A 253 -0.32 -4.70 3.49
C GLU A 253 -0.19 -3.51 4.45
N THR A 254 -1.20 -3.29 5.30
CA THR A 254 -1.17 -2.19 6.27
C THR A 254 -0.02 -2.34 7.27
N ILE A 255 0.29 -3.55 7.74
CA ILE A 255 1.46 -3.80 8.60
C ILE A 255 2.74 -3.38 7.87
N SER A 256 2.92 -3.83 6.63
CA SER A 256 4.11 -3.56 5.82
C SER A 256 4.28 -2.06 5.57
N ASN A 257 3.20 -1.38 5.21
CA ASN A 257 3.17 0.06 4.97
C ASN A 257 3.53 0.87 6.24
N ILE A 258 2.95 0.54 7.39
CA ILE A 258 3.25 1.27 8.63
C ILE A 258 4.70 1.03 9.08
N LYS A 259 5.19 -0.21 8.99
CA LYS A 259 6.58 -0.54 9.30
C LYS A 259 7.55 0.23 8.41
N PHE A 260 7.25 0.35 7.12
CA PHE A 260 8.05 1.16 6.21
C PHE A 260 8.11 2.62 6.67
N VAL A 261 6.96 3.22 7.00
CA VAL A 261 6.90 4.60 7.49
C VAL A 261 7.72 4.78 8.75
N ILE A 262 7.58 3.86 9.71
CA ILE A 262 8.35 3.85 10.97
C ILE A 262 9.84 3.85 10.64
N GLN A 263 10.32 2.91 9.84
CA GLN A 263 11.73 2.81 9.46
C GLN A 263 12.25 4.06 8.74
N ALA A 264 11.41 4.71 7.93
CA ALA A 264 11.78 5.90 7.18
C ALA A 264 11.92 7.15 8.07
N ILE A 265 11.08 7.28 9.11
CA ILE A 265 11.11 8.42 10.03
C ILE A 265 11.77 8.11 11.38
N GLU A 266 12.33 6.92 11.56
CA GLU A 266 13.26 6.64 12.64
C GLU A 266 14.56 7.42 12.40
N LYS A 267 15.20 7.84 13.49
CA LYS A 267 16.45 8.60 13.41
C LYS A 267 17.61 7.64 13.17
N GLU A 268 18.49 7.95 12.23
CA GLU A 268 19.63 7.09 11.89
C GLU A 268 20.64 6.87 13.05
N THR A 269 20.54 7.62 14.15
CA THR A 269 21.39 7.42 15.33
C THR A 269 20.99 6.24 16.21
N ASP A 270 19.85 5.58 15.92
CA ASP A 270 19.31 4.48 16.71
C ASP A 270 19.51 3.09 16.05
N LYS A 271 20.43 2.97 15.07
CA LYS A 271 20.86 1.69 14.45
C LYS A 271 22.24 1.25 14.91
#